data_AF-W4RQI6-F1
#
_entry.id   AF-W4RQI6-F1
#
_cell.length_a   1.000
_cell.length_b   1.000
_cell.length_c   1.000
_cell.angle_alpha   90.00
_cell.angle_beta   90.00
_cell.angle_gamma   90.00
#
_symmetry.space_group_name_H-M   'P 1'
#
loop_
_entity.id
_entity.type
_entity.pdbx_description
1 polymer ?
#
loop_
_entity_poly.entity_id
_entity_poly.type
_entity_poly.pdbx_seq_one_letter_code
_entity_poly.pdbx_strand_id
1 'polypeptide(L)'
;MGLKVIKQTSHQFKAIEHLAERKDVGEFIIATDAGREGELVARWILQRINWKKPIKRLWISSQTDRAIKVGFKNLKPGKQFEDLYESAVCRAEADWLIGLNVSRALTTKFKDPLSAGRVQTPTLAMVLEREDEINKFVPKEYWTIQRRSAH
;
A
#
# COMPACT_ATOMS: atom_id res chain seq x y z
N MET A 1 0.66 17.55 -6.46
CA MET A 1 0.62 17.41 -4.98
C MET A 1 2.02 17.52 -4.43
N GLY A 2 2.24 18.27 -3.35
CA GLY A 2 3.55 18.28 -2.68
C GLY A 2 3.63 17.18 -1.62
N LEU A 3 4.71 16.39 -1.64
CA LEU A 3 5.01 15.45 -0.56
C LEU A 3 5.34 16.21 0.73
N LYS A 4 4.68 15.82 1.83
CA LYS A 4 4.88 16.44 3.15
C LYS A 4 5.39 15.41 4.14
N VAL A 5 6.44 15.78 4.88
CA VAL A 5 6.98 14.95 5.94
C VAL A 5 5.97 14.84 7.09
N ILE A 6 5.72 13.61 7.55
CA ILE A 6 4.87 13.34 8.70
C ILE A 6 5.56 13.88 9.96
N LYS A 7 4.85 14.68 10.76
CA LYS A 7 5.44 15.40 11.91
C LYS A 7 6.10 14.44 12.90
N GLN A 8 5.43 13.32 13.17
CA GLN A 8 5.83 12.30 14.14
C GLN A 8 7.17 11.64 13.78
N THR A 9 7.42 11.40 12.49
CA THR A 9 8.65 10.73 12.00
C THR A 9 9.66 11.70 11.38
N SER A 10 9.48 13.01 11.62
CA SER A 10 10.34 14.06 11.05
C SER A 10 11.80 13.95 11.49
N HIS A 11 12.06 13.48 12.72
CA HIS A 11 13.43 13.26 13.22
C HIS A 11 14.17 12.19 12.39
N GLN A 12 13.49 11.09 12.05
CA GLN A 12 14.06 10.01 11.24
C GLN A 12 14.30 10.47 9.80
N PHE A 13 13.37 11.24 9.23
CA PHE A 13 13.56 11.84 7.91
C PHE A 13 14.80 12.74 7.88
N LYS A 14 14.98 13.62 8.88
CA LYS A 14 16.16 14.48 9.00
C LYS A 14 17.47 13.69 9.12
N ALA A 15 17.46 12.56 9.83
CA ALA A 15 18.63 11.70 9.92
C ALA A 15 19.02 11.13 8.55
N ILE A 16 18.04 10.69 7.74
CA ILE A 16 18.28 10.22 6.37
C ILE A 16 18.78 11.36 5.48
N GLU A 17 18.18 12.55 5.58
CA GLU A 17 18.59 13.75 4.84
C GLU A 17 20.04 14.12 5.13
N HIS A 18 20.43 14.17 6.41
CA HIS A 18 21.80 14.46 6.82
C HIS A 18 22.81 13.40 6.31
N LEU A 19 22.44 12.12 6.35
CA LEU A 19 23.28 11.05 5.81
C LEU A 19 23.42 11.15 4.27
N ALA A 20 22.39 11.62 3.57
CA ALA A 20 22.41 11.77 2.12
C ALA A 20 23.28 12.95 1.65
N GLU A 21 23.40 14.01 2.46
CA GLU A 21 24.25 15.18 2.17
C GLU A 21 25.74 14.89 2.28
N ARG A 22 26.12 13.81 2.97
CA ARG A 22 27.51 13.39 3.11
C ARG A 22 28.18 13.15 1.74
N LYS A 23 29.37 13.72 1.58
CA LYS A 23 30.14 13.63 0.33
C LYS A 23 30.69 12.23 0.07
N ASP A 24 30.97 11.46 1.11
CA ASP A 24 31.49 10.10 1.02
C ASP A 24 30.42 9.06 0.63
N VAL A 25 29.14 9.40 0.71
CA VAL A 25 28.05 8.50 0.31
C VAL A 25 27.83 8.58 -1.20
N GLY A 26 28.24 7.54 -1.92
CA GLY A 26 28.16 7.49 -3.38
C GLY A 26 26.86 6.90 -3.95
N GLU A 27 26.16 6.06 -3.19
CA GLU A 27 24.96 5.34 -3.67
C GLU A 27 23.93 5.14 -2.56
N PHE A 28 22.67 4.93 -2.96
CA PHE A 28 21.57 4.63 -2.06
C PHE A 28 21.05 3.22 -2.32
N ILE A 29 20.95 2.40 -1.28
CA ILE A 29 20.40 1.04 -1.37
C ILE A 29 19.01 1.05 -0.73
N ILE A 30 17.97 0.84 -1.54
CA ILE A 30 16.61 0.67 -1.07
C ILE A 30 16.47 -0.75 -0.50
N ALA A 31 16.29 -0.83 0.82
CA ALA A 31 16.15 -2.08 1.58
C ALA A 31 14.77 -2.23 2.25
N THR A 32 13.75 -1.55 1.74
CA THR A 32 12.35 -1.71 2.15
C THR A 32 11.77 -3.04 1.65
N ASP A 33 10.59 -3.41 2.16
CA ASP A 33 9.89 -4.64 1.78
C ASP A 33 9.76 -4.79 0.25
N ALA A 34 9.89 -6.03 -0.23
CA ALA A 34 9.81 -6.40 -1.64
C ALA A 34 8.37 -6.30 -2.17
N GLY A 35 7.90 -5.07 -2.38
CA GLY A 35 6.56 -4.78 -2.89
C GLY A 35 6.36 -3.32 -3.28
N ARG A 36 5.18 -3.02 -3.83
CA ARG A 36 4.81 -1.67 -4.32
C ARG A 36 4.95 -0.58 -3.26
N GLU A 37 4.43 -0.82 -2.05
CA GLU A 37 4.50 0.17 -0.96
C GLU A 37 5.93 0.42 -0.50
N GLY A 38 6.73 -0.65 -0.40
CA GLY A 38 8.14 -0.54 -0.01
C GLY A 38 8.93 0.31 -1.02
N GLU A 39 8.67 0.14 -2.31
CA GLU A 39 9.29 0.98 -3.34
C GLU A 39 8.80 2.43 -3.25
N LEU A 40 7.49 2.64 -3.12
CA LEU A 40 6.88 3.98 -3.04
C LEU A 40 7.44 4.82 -1.89
N VAL A 41 7.47 4.25 -0.68
CA VAL A 41 7.95 4.94 0.53
C VAL A 41 9.41 5.37 0.35
N ALA A 42 10.27 4.47 -0.12
CA ALA A 42 11.68 4.80 -0.33
C ALA A 42 11.87 5.88 -1.41
N ARG A 43 11.15 5.76 -2.53
CA ARG A 43 11.25 6.71 -3.65
C ARG A 43 10.74 8.11 -3.30
N TRP A 44 9.66 8.22 -2.51
CA TRP A 44 9.20 9.51 -2.02
C TRP A 44 10.21 10.19 -1.08
N ILE A 45 10.93 9.42 -0.26
CA ILE A 45 12.03 9.96 0.55
C ILE A 45 13.14 10.49 -0.36
N LEU A 46 13.57 9.68 -1.34
CA LEU A 46 14.62 10.06 -2.30
C LEU A 46 14.25 11.31 -3.11
N GLN A 47 12.98 11.41 -3.55
CA GLN A 47 12.46 12.59 -4.24
C GLN A 47 12.49 13.81 -3.32
N ARG A 48 12.09 13.65 -2.04
CA ARG A 48 12.02 14.75 -1.08
C ARG A 48 13.40 15.29 -0.66
N ILE A 49 14.43 14.44 -0.65
CA ILE A 49 15.83 14.85 -0.41
C ILE A 49 16.59 15.18 -1.71
N ASN A 50 15.91 15.14 -2.86
CA ASN A 50 16.49 15.42 -4.18
C ASN A 50 17.74 14.56 -4.49
N TRP A 51 17.67 13.26 -4.21
CA TRP A 51 18.77 12.33 -4.45
C TRP A 51 19.03 12.13 -5.96
N LYS A 52 20.25 12.43 -6.42
CA LYS A 52 20.65 12.33 -7.84
C LYS A 52 21.72 11.27 -8.13
N LYS A 53 22.28 10.64 -7.09
CA LYS A 53 23.33 9.62 -7.23
C LYS A 53 22.70 8.25 -7.52
N PRO A 54 23.48 7.21 -7.87
CA PRO A 54 22.94 5.88 -8.17
C PRO A 54 22.05 5.30 -7.07
N ILE A 55 21.02 4.56 -7.50
CA ILE A 55 20.09 3.83 -6.65
C ILE A 55 20.21 2.34 -6.96
N LYS A 56 20.34 1.52 -5.92
CA LYS A 56 20.26 0.05 -5.97
C LYS A 56 19.09 -0.43 -5.12
N ARG A 57 18.61 -1.63 -5.42
CA ARG A 57 17.48 -2.28 -4.73
C ARG A 57 17.89 -3.63 -4.17
N LEU A 58 17.68 -3.82 -2.87
CA LEU A 58 17.78 -5.11 -2.19
C LEU A 58 16.42 -5.80 -2.24
N TRP A 59 16.26 -6.82 -3.08
CA TRP A 59 14.98 -7.52 -3.26
C TRP A 59 14.99 -8.89 -2.56
N ILE A 60 14.54 -8.91 -1.30
CA ILE A 60 14.48 -10.13 -0.48
C ILE A 60 13.11 -10.27 0.20
N SER A 61 12.65 -11.52 0.37
CA SER A 61 11.41 -11.86 1.10
C SER A 61 11.66 -12.50 2.47
N SER A 62 12.92 -12.80 2.80
CA SER A 62 13.34 -13.43 4.06
C SER A 62 14.37 -12.57 4.76
N GLN A 63 14.24 -12.44 6.09
CA GLN A 63 15.15 -11.68 6.95
C GLN A 63 16.25 -12.55 7.58
N THR A 64 16.53 -13.73 7.02
CA THR A 64 17.63 -14.58 7.50
C THR A 64 18.99 -14.03 7.07
N ASP A 65 20.03 -14.23 7.87
CA ASP A 65 21.41 -13.81 7.54
C ASP A 65 21.86 -14.28 6.16
N ARG A 66 21.49 -15.51 5.79
CA ARG A 66 21.79 -16.08 4.48
C ARG A 66 21.10 -15.29 3.37
N ALA A 67 19.80 -15.00 3.50
CA ALA A 67 19.05 -14.24 2.51
C ALA A 67 19.58 -12.82 2.36
N ILE A 68 19.91 -12.15 3.47
CA ILE A 68 20.49 -10.79 3.47
C ILE A 68 21.84 -10.79 2.75
N LYS A 69 22.77 -11.69 3.12
CA LYS A 69 24.09 -11.78 2.48
C LYS A 69 23.99 -12.07 0.98
N VAL A 70 23.09 -12.97 0.58
CA VAL A 70 22.86 -13.28 -0.84
C VAL A 70 22.21 -12.10 -1.57
N GLY A 71 21.26 -11.40 -0.93
CA GLY A 71 20.59 -10.23 -1.50
C GLY A 71 21.54 -9.07 -1.75
N PHE A 72 22.43 -8.77 -0.80
CA PHE A 72 23.44 -7.70 -0.97
C PHE A 72 24.49 -8.04 -2.03
N LYS A 73 24.79 -9.32 -2.27
CA LYS A 73 25.65 -9.74 -3.39
C LYS A 73 24.95 -9.57 -4.75
N ASN A 74 23.62 -9.58 -4.78
CA ASN A 74 22.81 -9.56 -6.00
C ASN A 74 21.91 -8.32 -6.10
N LEU A 75 22.42 -7.16 -5.68
CA LEU A 75 21.70 -5.89 -5.77
C LEU A 75 21.29 -5.59 -7.21
N LYS A 76 20.07 -5.12 -7.37
CA LYS A 76 19.51 -4.76 -8.67
C LYS A 76 19.57 -3.24 -8.88
N PRO A 77 19.79 -2.73 -10.11
CA PRO A 77 19.66 -1.31 -10.39
C PRO A 77 18.24 -0.82 -10.10
N GLY A 78 18.09 0.36 -9.48
CA GLY A 78 16.77 0.93 -9.15
C GLY A 78 15.85 1.11 -10.36
N LYS A 79 16.42 1.35 -11.56
CA LYS A 79 15.67 1.47 -12.82
C LYS A 79 14.83 0.23 -13.16
N GLN A 80 15.18 -0.96 -12.66
CA GLN A 80 14.39 -2.18 -12.88
C GLN A 80 13.04 -2.17 -12.13
N PHE A 81 12.84 -1.25 -11.19
CA PHE A 81 11.63 -1.15 -10.36
C PHE A 81 10.81 0.10 -10.68
N GLU A 82 11.10 0.79 -11.79
CA GLU A 82 10.43 2.03 -12.14
C GLU A 82 8.93 1.80 -12.40
N ASP A 83 8.55 0.76 -13.16
CA ASP A 83 7.13 0.42 -13.38
C ASP A 83 6.40 0.05 -12.08
N LEU A 84 7.12 -0.58 -11.14
CA LEU A 84 6.57 -0.92 -9.82
C LEU A 84 6.30 0.33 -9.00
N TYR A 85 7.22 1.30 -9.05
CA TYR A 85 7.09 2.61 -8.41
C TYR A 85 5.93 3.40 -9.02
N GLU A 86 5.88 3.55 -10.35
CA GLU A 86 4.81 4.29 -11.04
C GLU A 86 3.44 3.66 -10.77
N SER A 87 3.33 2.32 -10.76
CA SER A 87 2.10 1.62 -10.36
C SER A 87 1.65 1.99 -8.94
N ALA A 88 2.61 2.12 -8.01
CA ALA A 88 2.32 2.48 -6.64
C ALA A 88 1.89 3.95 -6.50
N VAL A 89 2.52 4.86 -7.25
CA VAL A 89 2.15 6.28 -7.33
C VAL A 89 0.74 6.43 -7.88
N CYS A 90 0.44 5.83 -9.05
CA CYS A 90 -0.88 5.92 -9.67
C CYS A 90 -2.00 5.45 -8.72
N ARG A 91 -1.76 4.36 -7.98
CA ARG A 91 -2.73 3.87 -7.00
C ARG A 91 -2.90 4.85 -5.83
N ALA A 92 -1.81 5.38 -5.27
CA ALA A 92 -1.87 6.33 -4.16
C ALA A 92 -2.63 7.62 -4.56
N GLU A 93 -2.38 8.12 -5.78
CA GLU A 93 -3.08 9.28 -6.32
C GLU A 93 -4.55 8.98 -6.61
N ALA A 94 -4.87 7.83 -7.20
CA ALA A 94 -6.25 7.43 -7.46
C ALA A 94 -7.06 7.30 -6.16
N ASP A 95 -6.49 6.65 -5.14
CA ASP A 95 -7.14 6.49 -3.84
C ASP A 95 -7.35 7.85 -3.15
N TRP A 96 -6.40 8.78 -3.27
CA TRP A 96 -6.57 10.14 -2.75
C TRP A 96 -7.61 10.94 -3.53
N LEU A 97 -7.59 10.88 -4.86
CA LEU A 97 -8.52 11.63 -5.72
C LEU A 97 -9.96 11.18 -5.50
N ILE A 98 -10.21 9.88 -5.49
CA ILE A 98 -11.56 9.34 -5.24
C ILE A 98 -11.93 9.59 -3.78
N GLY A 99 -11.06 9.26 -2.84
CA GLY A 99 -11.33 9.36 -1.41
C GLY A 99 -11.65 10.79 -0.98
N LEU A 100 -10.83 11.77 -1.37
CA LEU A 100 -11.03 13.16 -0.99
C LEU A 100 -12.27 13.76 -1.65
N ASN A 101 -12.41 13.63 -2.97
CA ASN A 101 -13.49 14.31 -3.70
C ASN A 101 -14.85 13.72 -3.37
N VAL A 102 -14.98 12.38 -3.36
CA VAL A 102 -16.27 11.73 -3.12
C VAL A 102 -16.69 11.89 -1.66
N SER A 103 -15.76 11.71 -0.69
CA SER A 103 -16.11 11.92 0.73
C SER A 103 -16.56 13.35 0.99
N ARG A 104 -15.88 14.35 0.41
CA ARG A 104 -16.32 15.76 0.53
C ARG A 104 -17.69 15.99 -0.09
N ALA A 105 -17.93 15.47 -1.30
CA ALA A 105 -19.21 15.61 -1.98
C ALA A 105 -20.36 15.01 -1.14
N LEU A 106 -20.19 13.78 -0.65
CA LEU A 106 -21.17 13.12 0.23
C LEU A 106 -21.39 13.91 1.52
N THR A 107 -20.30 14.32 2.18
CA THR A 107 -20.38 15.08 3.43
C THR A 107 -21.15 16.38 3.25
N THR A 108 -20.90 17.12 2.18
CA THR A 108 -21.63 18.37 1.90
C THR A 108 -23.08 18.15 1.51
N LYS A 109 -23.39 17.08 0.76
CA LYS A 109 -24.74 16.77 0.29
C LYS A 109 -25.65 16.31 1.43
N PHE A 110 -25.14 15.46 2.32
CA PHE A 110 -25.91 14.86 3.40
C PHE A 110 -25.72 15.56 4.75
N LYS A 111 -24.79 16.52 4.85
CA LYS A 111 -24.43 17.25 6.08
C LYS A 111 -24.01 16.31 7.22
N ASP A 112 -23.35 15.21 6.87
CA ASP A 112 -22.93 14.13 7.76
C ASP A 112 -21.55 13.63 7.31
N PRO A 113 -20.55 13.39 8.19
CA PRO A 113 -19.23 12.89 7.81
C PRO A 113 -19.24 11.48 7.17
N LEU A 114 -19.57 11.43 5.88
CA LEU A 114 -19.59 10.21 5.08
C LEU A 114 -18.27 10.01 4.34
N SER A 115 -17.58 8.91 4.62
CA SER A 115 -16.38 8.50 3.88
C SER A 115 -16.75 7.64 2.67
N ALA A 116 -16.03 7.87 1.58
CA ALA A 116 -16.07 7.04 0.39
C ALA A 116 -14.67 6.77 -0.12
N GLY A 117 -14.50 5.66 -0.83
CA GLY A 117 -13.20 5.30 -1.39
C GLY A 117 -13.30 4.06 -2.26
N ARG A 118 -12.33 3.93 -3.17
CA ARG A 118 -12.27 2.86 -4.17
C ARG A 118 -12.35 1.44 -3.56
N VAL A 119 -11.90 1.26 -2.31
CA VAL A 119 -11.95 -0.03 -1.59
C VAL A 119 -13.12 -0.10 -0.62
N GLN A 120 -13.24 0.87 0.30
CA GLN A 120 -14.28 0.81 1.35
C GLN A 120 -15.70 0.81 0.79
N THR A 121 -15.97 1.55 -0.30
CA THR A 121 -17.32 1.71 -0.83
C THR A 121 -17.82 0.44 -1.51
N PRO A 122 -17.05 -0.23 -2.41
CA PRO A 122 -17.46 -1.53 -2.94
C PRO A 122 -17.58 -2.62 -1.87
N THR A 123 -16.71 -2.62 -0.84
CA THR A 123 -16.82 -3.57 0.27
C THR A 123 -18.14 -3.40 1.02
N LEU A 124 -18.56 -2.15 1.29
CA LEU A 124 -19.86 -1.88 1.90
C LEU A 124 -21.01 -2.32 1.00
N ALA A 125 -20.90 -2.10 -0.32
CA ALA A 125 -21.91 -2.53 -1.29
C ALA A 125 -22.12 -4.05 -1.26
N MET A 126 -21.05 -4.85 -1.19
CA MET A 126 -21.15 -6.32 -1.09
C MET A 126 -21.91 -6.77 0.16
N VAL A 127 -21.73 -6.07 1.29
CA VAL A 127 -22.48 -6.37 2.53
C VAL A 127 -23.96 -6.03 2.36
N LEU A 128 -24.27 -4.89 1.74
CA LEU A 128 -25.65 -4.48 1.47
C LEU A 128 -26.36 -5.43 0.49
N GLU A 129 -25.66 -5.90 -0.55
CA GLU A 129 -26.18 -6.90 -1.49
C GLU A 129 -26.52 -8.20 -0.77
N ARG A 130 -25.64 -8.69 0.12
CA ARG A 130 -25.91 -9.88 0.92
C ARG A 130 -27.08 -9.69 1.89
N GLU A 131 -27.18 -8.52 2.50
CA GLU A 131 -28.31 -8.19 3.38
C GLU A 131 -29.64 -8.17 2.60
N ASP A 132 -29.64 -7.64 1.39
CA ASP A 132 -30.82 -7.64 0.51
C ASP A 132 -31.21 -9.07 0.07
N GLU A 133 -30.24 -9.93 -0.22
CA GLU A 133 -30.48 -11.37 -0.48
C GLU A 133 -31.15 -12.06 0.72
N ILE A 134 -30.68 -11.79 1.93
CA ILE A 134 -31.26 -12.34 3.17
C ILE A 134 -32.69 -11.85 3.37
N ASN A 135 -32.93 -10.55 3.22
CA ASN A 135 -34.25 -9.95 3.41
C ASN A 135 -35.28 -10.43 2.37
N LYS A 136 -34.83 -10.76 1.16
CA LYS A 136 -35.67 -11.33 0.09
C LYS A 136 -35.78 -12.84 0.13
N PHE A 137 -35.04 -13.52 1.01
CA PHE A 137 -35.06 -14.97 1.10
C PHE A 137 -36.42 -15.45 1.63
N VAL A 138 -37.15 -16.20 0.80
CA VAL A 138 -38.37 -16.88 1.21
C VAL A 138 -38.01 -18.36 1.44
N PRO A 139 -37.97 -18.84 2.70
CA PRO A 139 -37.67 -20.22 3.01
C PRO A 139 -38.66 -21.17 2.32
N LYS A 140 -38.16 -22.28 1.79
CA LYS A 140 -38.99 -23.34 1.20
C LYS A 140 -38.77 -24.62 1.98
N GLU A 141 -39.86 -25.32 2.29
CA GLU A 141 -39.78 -26.63 2.92
C GLU A 141 -39.10 -27.63 1.99
N TYR A 142 -38.23 -28.46 2.56
CA TYR A 142 -37.59 -29.58 1.91
C TYR A 142 -37.33 -30.69 2.94
N TRP A 143 -37.23 -31.93 2.47
CA TRP A 143 -37.02 -33.09 3.33
C TRP A 143 -35.64 -33.68 3.07
N THR A 144 -34.94 -34.05 4.14
CA THR A 144 -33.66 -34.79 4.08
C THR A 144 -33.82 -36.16 4.71
N ILE A 145 -33.39 -37.21 4.01
CA ILE A 145 -33.37 -38.58 4.56
C ILE A 145 -32.01 -38.79 5.22
N GLN A 146 -32.01 -39.05 6.52
CA GLN A 146 -30.80 -39.43 7.26
C GLN A 146 -30.93 -40.86 7.76
N ARG A 147 -29.93 -41.69 7.45
CA ARG A 147 -29.81 -43.05 7.98
C ARG A 147 -28.69 -43.07 9.03
N ARG A 148 -28.99 -43.50 10.25
CA ARG A 148 -27.97 -43.95 11.21
C ARG A 148 -27.73 -45.44 11.00
N SER A 149 -26.52 -45.81 10.60
CA SER A 149 -26.04 -47.19 10.64
C SER A 149 -25.17 -47.39 11.86
N ALA A 150 -25.46 -48.39 12.69
CA ALA A 150 -24.59 -48.82 13.77
C ALA A 150 -23.52 -49.77 13.21
N HIS A 151 -22.26 -49.33 13.22
CA HIS A 151 -21.06 -50.18 13.24
C HIS A 151 -20.13 -49.63 14.31
#